data_AF-W2SW25-F1
#
_entry.id   AF-W2SW25-F1
#
_cell.length_a   1.000
_cell.length_b   1.000
_cell.length_c   1.000
_cell.angle_alpha   90.00
_cell.angle_beta   90.00
_cell.angle_gamma   90.00
#
_symmetry.space_group_name_H-M   'P 1'
#
loop_
_entity.id
_entity.type
_entity.pdbx_description
1 polymer ?
#
loop_
_entity_poly.entity_id
_entity_poly.type
_entity_poly.pdbx_seq_one_letter_code
_entity_poly.pdbx_strand_id
1 'polypeptide(L)'
;MAGVGAFAVPAAFQQAGLWKQVEETKVTEAEEKRVALNYGDMAEEAFATRKSKYLKKLAKPMKIAVNICVIGLQLGICSAFYIFVVDHAKEVLDHLLSKDLSRDMLFFAILPFFILVATVRSLVLLSWIGFIGNILVIAAILIIIVQMVLMKHIPLSQLPAFTTIEGATLAAGSIIYAYSAQGVVLPVENKMKRPQDMLGFFGVISLSCALISVLYCTSGFLGFITYGDSLKGSITLNLTNSP
;
A
#
# COMPACT_ATOMS: atom_id res chain seq x y z
N MET A 1 2.94 0.25 0.05
CA MET A 1 2.29 0.71 -1.19
C MET A 1 2.44 2.23 -1.23
N ALA A 2 3.47 2.75 -1.92
CA ALA A 2 4.55 3.59 -1.37
C ALA A 2 5.48 2.73 -0.50
N GLY A 3 6.70 2.51 -0.98
CA GLY A 3 7.44 1.27 -0.84
C GLY A 3 7.83 0.87 0.58
N VAL A 4 7.89 -0.44 0.81
CA VAL A 4 8.60 -1.01 1.97
C VAL A 4 10.13 -0.94 1.78
N GLY A 5 10.61 -0.12 0.83
CA GLY A 5 12.02 0.19 0.60
C GLY A 5 12.38 1.68 0.80
N ALA A 6 11.42 2.58 1.02
CA ALA A 6 11.70 4.01 1.16
C ALA A 6 12.26 4.40 2.55
N PHE A 7 12.27 3.47 3.51
CA PHE A 7 12.82 3.68 4.85
C PHE A 7 14.09 2.89 5.13
N ALA A 8 14.84 2.51 4.08
CA ALA A 8 16.25 2.14 4.24
C ALA A 8 17.17 3.36 4.41
N VAL A 9 16.63 4.56 4.68
CA VAL A 9 17.43 5.76 4.99
C VAL A 9 18.28 5.61 6.28
N PRO A 10 17.92 4.81 7.30
CA PRO A 10 18.84 4.50 8.39
C PRO A 10 20.05 3.64 7.96
N ALA A 11 19.98 2.92 6.83
CA ALA A 11 21.14 2.22 6.27
C ALA A 11 22.19 3.20 5.69
N ALA A 12 21.82 4.47 5.46
CA ALA A 12 22.77 5.53 5.14
C ALA A 12 23.55 6.03 6.38
N PHE A 13 23.06 5.77 7.60
CA PHE A 13 23.82 6.03 8.84
C PHE A 13 24.78 4.88 9.21
N GLN A 14 24.67 3.73 8.54
CA GLN A 14 25.60 2.61 8.68
C GLN A 14 27.01 2.93 8.15
N GLN A 15 27.20 4.07 7.45
CA GLN A 15 28.51 4.56 7.01
C GLN A 15 29.27 5.40 8.07
N ALA A 16 28.71 5.63 9.27
CA ALA A 16 29.37 6.43 10.33
C ALA A 16 30.06 5.62 11.46
N GLY A 17 30.17 4.29 11.34
CA GLY A 17 31.27 3.52 11.95
C GLY A 17 31.40 3.41 13.48
N LEU A 18 30.31 3.40 14.27
CA LEU A 18 30.40 3.43 15.74
C LEU A 18 29.65 2.33 16.54
N TRP A 19 29.15 1.27 15.90
CA TRP A 19 28.36 0.22 16.61
C TRP A 19 29.00 -1.17 16.68
N LYS A 20 30.23 -1.33 16.20
CA LYS A 20 30.92 -2.64 16.13
C LYS A 20 31.25 -3.27 17.49
N GLN A 21 31.11 -2.53 18.60
CA GLN A 21 31.43 -3.01 19.95
C GLN A 21 30.23 -3.50 20.77
N VAL A 22 28.99 -3.18 20.38
CA VAL A 22 27.80 -3.58 21.17
C VAL A 22 27.20 -4.91 20.70
N GLU A 23 27.54 -5.34 19.50
CA GLU A 23 26.94 -6.52 18.85
C GLU A 23 27.51 -7.84 19.35
N GLU A 24 28.73 -7.87 19.91
CA GLU A 24 29.31 -9.12 20.45
C GLU A 24 28.74 -9.53 21.82
N THR A 25 28.14 -8.61 22.59
CA THR A 25 27.66 -8.91 23.95
C THR A 25 26.19 -9.38 24.02
N LYS A 26 25.42 -9.31 22.92
CA LYS A 26 24.00 -9.73 22.89
C LYS A 26 23.70 -11.01 22.12
N VAL A 27 24.74 -11.66 21.57
CA VAL A 27 24.60 -12.86 20.72
C VAL A 27 24.20 -14.12 21.52
N THR A 28 24.15 -14.09 22.86
CA THR A 28 24.10 -15.32 23.65
C THR A 28 22.74 -15.74 24.26
N GLU A 29 21.63 -14.99 24.12
CA GLU A 29 20.39 -15.34 24.88
C GLU A 29 19.04 -15.39 24.13
N ALA A 30 18.98 -15.42 22.78
CA ALA A 30 17.66 -15.56 22.12
C ALA A 30 17.67 -16.31 20.78
N GLU A 31 18.35 -17.46 20.70
CA GLU A 31 18.03 -18.48 19.70
C GLU A 31 16.72 -19.20 20.06
N GLU A 32 15.59 -18.49 20.05
CA GLU A 32 14.29 -19.12 19.86
C GLU A 32 14.12 -19.27 18.34
N LYS A 33 14.14 -20.50 17.83
CA LYS A 33 13.88 -20.84 16.43
C LYS A 33 12.52 -20.27 15.98
N ARG A 34 12.50 -19.01 15.53
CA ARG A 34 11.33 -18.41 14.90
C ARG A 34 11.13 -19.06 13.52
N VAL A 35 10.18 -19.97 13.44
CA VAL A 35 9.69 -20.50 12.18
C VAL A 35 9.03 -19.36 11.41
N ALA A 36 9.42 -19.13 10.16
CA ALA A 36 8.78 -18.15 9.29
C ALA A 36 7.30 -18.52 9.08
N LEU A 37 6.41 -17.87 9.82
CA LEU A 37 4.97 -18.15 9.81
C LEU A 37 4.27 -17.30 8.75
N ASN A 38 3.35 -17.90 7.98
CA ASN A 38 2.38 -17.15 7.18
C ASN A 38 1.16 -16.79 8.05
N TYR A 39 0.26 -15.92 7.56
CA TYR A 39 -0.94 -15.52 8.30
C TYR A 39 -1.80 -16.69 8.77
N GLY A 40 -2.01 -17.70 7.92
CA GLY A 40 -2.74 -18.89 8.29
C GLY A 40 -2.01 -19.75 9.34
N ASP A 41 -0.67 -19.81 9.27
CA ASP A 41 0.13 -20.59 10.23
C ASP A 41 0.17 -19.89 11.60
N MET A 42 0.27 -18.56 11.63
CA MET A 42 0.13 -17.77 12.86
C MET A 42 -1.25 -17.97 13.51
N ALA A 43 -2.32 -17.99 12.71
CA ALA A 43 -3.64 -18.28 13.21
C ALA A 43 -3.72 -19.69 13.80
N GLU A 44 -3.23 -20.71 13.08
CA GLU A 44 -3.18 -22.09 13.58
C GLU A 44 -2.47 -22.18 14.92
N GLU A 45 -1.27 -21.60 15.02
CA GLU A 45 -0.45 -21.65 16.22
C GLU A 45 -1.15 -20.93 17.40
N ALA A 46 -1.72 -19.74 17.18
CA ALA A 46 -2.45 -19.01 18.21
C ALA A 46 -3.63 -19.81 18.82
N PHE A 47 -4.32 -20.60 18.01
CA PHE A 47 -5.39 -21.48 18.49
C PHE A 47 -4.85 -22.80 19.08
N ALA A 48 -3.69 -23.28 18.64
CA ALA A 48 -3.04 -24.48 19.16
C ALA A 48 -2.42 -24.29 20.56
N THR A 49 -1.88 -23.09 20.85
CA THR A 49 -1.27 -22.77 22.16
C THR A 49 -2.32 -22.54 23.27
N ARG A 50 -3.60 -22.36 22.93
CA ARG A 50 -4.70 -22.13 23.91
C ARG A 50 -4.98 -23.36 24.78
N LYS A 51 -5.22 -23.18 26.08
CA LYS A 51 -5.55 -24.27 27.03
C LYS A 51 -6.90 -24.98 26.77
N SER A 52 -7.84 -24.36 26.05
CA SER A 52 -9.19 -24.93 25.80
C SER A 52 -9.19 -25.99 24.69
N LYS A 53 -9.74 -27.18 24.96
CA LYS A 53 -9.85 -28.30 23.99
C LYS A 53 -10.68 -27.94 22.75
N TYR A 54 -11.70 -27.09 22.89
CA TYR A 54 -12.54 -26.66 21.76
C TYR A 54 -11.79 -25.73 20.80
N LEU A 55 -11.00 -24.80 21.34
CA LEU A 55 -10.21 -23.86 20.55
C LEU A 55 -9.07 -24.55 19.80
N LYS A 56 -8.43 -25.55 20.40
CA LYS A 56 -7.41 -26.37 19.70
C LYS A 56 -7.99 -27.13 18.50
N LYS A 57 -9.21 -27.64 18.61
CA LYS A 57 -9.90 -28.31 17.47
C LYS A 57 -10.19 -27.33 16.33
N LEU A 58 -10.30 -26.04 16.61
CA LEU A 58 -10.57 -25.00 15.63
C LEU A 58 -9.30 -24.47 14.92
N ALA A 59 -8.10 -24.88 15.33
CA ALA A 59 -6.84 -24.35 14.76
C ALA A 59 -6.73 -24.55 13.23
N LYS A 60 -6.99 -25.78 12.75
CA LYS A 60 -6.95 -26.11 11.32
C LYS A 60 -8.01 -25.38 10.47
N PRO A 61 -9.30 -25.35 10.84
CA PRO A 61 -10.29 -24.59 10.07
C PRO A 61 -10.01 -23.08 10.11
N MET A 62 -9.46 -22.53 11.20
CA MET A 62 -9.08 -21.12 11.25
C MET A 62 -7.96 -20.77 10.29
N LYS A 63 -6.95 -21.63 10.14
CA LYS A 63 -5.91 -21.45 9.11
C LYS A 63 -6.49 -21.35 7.71
N ILE A 64 -7.39 -22.25 7.37
CA ILE A 64 -8.04 -22.27 6.05
C ILE A 64 -8.88 -21.00 5.87
N ALA A 65 -9.67 -20.62 6.88
CA ALA A 65 -10.49 -19.42 6.83
C ALA A 65 -9.63 -18.16 6.62
N VAL A 66 -8.55 -18.00 7.39
CA VAL A 66 -7.62 -16.86 7.25
C VAL A 66 -6.97 -16.84 5.87
N ASN A 67 -6.50 -17.98 5.36
CA ASN A 67 -5.91 -18.05 4.02
C ASN A 67 -6.92 -17.68 2.93
N ILE A 68 -8.18 -18.14 3.02
CA ILE A 68 -9.25 -17.76 2.08
C ILE A 68 -9.50 -16.25 2.14
N CYS A 69 -9.60 -15.68 3.33
CA CYS A 69 -9.78 -14.23 3.50
C CYS A 69 -8.61 -13.42 2.91
N VAL A 70 -7.37 -13.86 3.14
CA VAL A 70 -6.17 -13.20 2.59
C VAL A 70 -6.14 -13.31 1.07
N ILE A 71 -6.48 -14.46 0.49
CA ILE A 71 -6.59 -14.64 -0.97
C ILE A 71 -7.67 -13.73 -1.54
N GLY A 72 -8.86 -13.68 -0.92
CA GLY A 72 -9.96 -12.82 -1.35
C GLY A 72 -9.58 -11.34 -1.32
N LEU A 73 -8.88 -10.91 -0.26
CA LEU A 73 -8.37 -9.54 -0.15
C LEU A 73 -7.35 -9.23 -1.25
N GLN A 74 -6.41 -10.15 -1.52
CA GLN A 74 -5.39 -9.94 -2.54
C GLN A 74 -5.98 -9.87 -3.94
N LEU A 75 -7.00 -10.69 -4.24
CA LEU A 75 -7.74 -10.61 -5.50
C LEU A 75 -8.44 -9.26 -5.66
N GLY A 76 -9.05 -8.74 -4.59
CA GLY A 76 -9.65 -7.39 -4.58
C GLY A 76 -8.63 -6.28 -4.82
N ILE A 77 -7.44 -6.38 -4.22
CA ILE A 77 -6.36 -5.42 -4.46
C ILE A 77 -5.90 -5.49 -5.93
N CYS A 78 -5.69 -6.69 -6.46
CA CYS A 78 -5.26 -6.88 -7.85
C CYS A 78 -6.29 -6.33 -8.85
N SER A 79 -7.58 -6.53 -8.63
CA SER A 79 -8.63 -6.02 -9.53
C SER A 79 -8.73 -4.49 -9.49
N ALA A 80 -8.62 -3.88 -8.32
CA ALA A 80 -8.59 -2.42 -8.20
C ALA A 80 -7.36 -1.79 -8.88
N PHE A 81 -6.16 -2.37 -8.73
CA PHE A 81 -4.99 -1.94 -9.48
C PHE A 81 -5.16 -2.05 -10.99
N TYR A 82 -5.80 -3.13 -11.45
CA TYR A 82 -6.05 -3.32 -12.87
C TYR A 82 -6.94 -2.21 -13.43
N ILE A 83 -8.06 -1.90 -12.77
CA ILE A 83 -8.96 -0.82 -13.16
C ILE A 83 -8.21 0.52 -13.18
N PHE A 84 -7.40 0.79 -12.15
CA PHE A 84 -6.59 2.01 -12.08
C PHE A 84 -5.65 2.14 -13.29
N VAL A 85 -4.96 1.06 -13.69
CA VAL A 85 -4.07 1.06 -14.86
C VAL A 85 -4.86 1.30 -16.14
N VAL A 86 -6.02 0.66 -16.31
CA VAL A 86 -6.87 0.84 -17.50
C VAL A 86 -7.36 2.28 -17.62
N ASP A 87 -7.86 2.87 -16.54
CA ASP A 87 -8.40 4.24 -16.56
C ASP A 87 -7.29 5.27 -16.84
N HIS A 88 -6.08 5.11 -16.29
CA HIS A 88 -4.93 5.98 -16.59
C HIS A 88 -4.39 5.78 -18.01
N ALA A 89 -4.34 4.53 -18.49
CA ALA A 89 -3.93 4.25 -19.86
C ALA A 89 -4.90 4.87 -20.88
N LYS A 90 -6.20 4.86 -20.58
CA LYS A 90 -7.21 5.55 -21.41
C LYS A 90 -6.92 7.05 -21.47
N GLU A 91 -6.72 7.69 -20.32
CA GLU A 91 -6.45 9.13 -20.26
C GLU A 91 -5.20 9.53 -21.06
N VAL A 92 -4.12 8.75 -20.93
CA VAL A 92 -2.87 8.98 -21.71
C VAL A 92 -3.09 8.76 -23.20
N LEU A 93 -3.78 7.69 -23.61
CA LEU A 93 -3.98 7.37 -25.02
C LEU A 93 -4.97 8.32 -25.70
N ASP A 94 -6.04 8.71 -25.03
CA ASP A 94 -7.00 9.68 -25.55
C ASP A 94 -6.31 11.04 -25.78
N HIS A 95 -5.39 11.43 -24.87
CA HIS A 95 -4.59 12.64 -25.03
C HIS A 95 -3.60 12.54 -26.20
N LEU A 96 -2.89 11.41 -26.34
CA LEU A 96 -1.88 11.23 -27.38
C LEU A 96 -2.46 11.01 -28.78
N LEU A 97 -3.57 10.26 -28.90
CA LEU A 97 -4.18 9.91 -30.19
C LEU A 97 -5.34 10.84 -30.60
N SER A 98 -5.79 11.75 -29.72
CA SER A 98 -6.94 12.64 -29.96
C SER A 98 -8.19 11.88 -30.46
N LYS A 99 -8.34 10.63 -30.05
CA LYS A 99 -9.45 9.74 -30.38
C LYS A 99 -10.02 9.20 -29.08
N ASP A 100 -11.33 9.25 -28.94
CA ASP A 100 -12.02 8.64 -27.82
C ASP A 100 -12.07 7.12 -28.03
N LEU A 101 -11.09 6.42 -27.43
CA LEU A 101 -11.03 4.96 -27.49
C LEU A 101 -12.04 4.37 -26.50
N SER A 102 -12.83 3.39 -26.95
CA SER A 102 -13.77 2.72 -26.05
C SER A 102 -13.04 2.05 -24.88
N ARG A 103 -13.49 2.34 -23.66
CA ARG A 103 -12.91 1.81 -22.41
C ARG A 103 -12.86 0.27 -22.41
N ASP A 104 -13.90 -0.36 -22.95
CA ASP A 104 -14.01 -1.82 -23.00
C ASP A 104 -12.96 -2.43 -23.92
N MET A 105 -12.64 -1.78 -25.04
CA MET A 105 -11.58 -2.22 -25.94
C MET A 105 -10.21 -2.14 -25.25
N LEU A 106 -9.96 -1.06 -24.50
CA LEU A 106 -8.73 -0.90 -23.74
C LEU A 106 -8.60 -1.93 -22.62
N PHE A 107 -9.72 -2.25 -21.96
CA PHE A 107 -9.80 -3.26 -20.92
C PHE A 107 -9.39 -4.64 -21.45
N PHE A 108 -9.83 -5.04 -22.65
CA PHE A 108 -9.37 -6.31 -23.24
C PHE A 108 -7.94 -6.24 -23.80
N ALA A 109 -7.50 -5.07 -24.29
CA ALA A 109 -6.16 -4.90 -24.85
C ALA A 109 -5.04 -4.96 -23.80
N ILE A 110 -5.28 -4.44 -22.59
CA ILE A 110 -4.29 -4.41 -21.49
C ILE A 110 -4.18 -5.76 -20.76
N LEU A 111 -5.25 -6.55 -20.78
CA LEU A 111 -5.32 -7.85 -20.12
C LEU A 111 -4.15 -8.81 -20.46
N PRO A 112 -3.80 -9.07 -21.73
CA PRO A 112 -2.68 -9.96 -22.06
C PRO A 112 -1.34 -9.44 -21.55
N PHE A 113 -1.14 -8.12 -21.55
CA PHE A 113 0.07 -7.50 -20.99
C PHE A 113 0.16 -7.74 -19.48
N PHE A 114 -0.96 -7.59 -18.76
CA PHE A 114 -1.02 -7.82 -17.32
C PHE A 114 -0.72 -9.28 -16.95
N ILE A 115 -1.23 -10.24 -17.74
CA ILE A 115 -0.93 -11.67 -17.58
C ILE A 115 0.55 -11.97 -17.84
N LEU A 116 1.14 -11.32 -18.84
CA LEU A 116 2.56 -11.46 -19.15
C LEU A 116 3.44 -10.94 -18.02
N VAL A 117 3.10 -9.77 -17.45
CA VAL A 117 3.79 -9.22 -16.28
C VAL A 117 3.64 -10.13 -15.06
N ALA A 118 2.46 -10.73 -14.84
CA ALA A 118 2.24 -11.69 -13.77
C ALA A 118 3.07 -12.99 -13.91
N THR A 119 3.52 -13.30 -15.14
CA THR A 119 4.35 -14.48 -15.44
C THR A 119 5.84 -14.23 -15.19
N VAL A 120 6.26 -12.97 -14.96
CA VAL A 120 7.66 -12.63 -14.68
C VAL A 120 8.12 -13.26 -13.36
N ARG A 121 9.02 -14.25 -13.45
CA ARG A 121 9.57 -14.96 -12.28
C ARG A 121 10.76 -14.26 -11.60
N SER A 122 11.32 -13.21 -12.22
CA SER A 122 12.50 -12.53 -11.66
C SER A 122 12.12 -11.52 -10.58
N LEU A 123 12.22 -11.95 -9.32
CA LEU A 123 11.96 -11.08 -8.15
C LEU A 123 12.97 -9.93 -8.03
N VAL A 124 14.19 -10.08 -8.55
CA VAL A 124 15.22 -9.02 -8.53
C VAL A 124 14.84 -7.87 -9.47
N LEU A 125 14.37 -8.20 -10.69
CA LEU A 125 13.91 -7.19 -11.65
C LEU A 125 12.69 -6.44 -11.09
N LEU A 126 11.75 -7.18 -10.50
CA LEU A 126 10.54 -6.59 -9.89
C LEU A 126 10.89 -5.65 -8.73
N SER A 127 11.91 -5.99 -7.93
CA SER A 127 12.38 -5.14 -6.85
C SER A 127 12.95 -3.81 -7.36
N TRP A 128 13.76 -3.82 -8.42
CA TRP A 128 14.32 -2.60 -9.03
C TRP A 128 13.25 -1.73 -9.67
N ILE A 129 12.34 -2.34 -10.44
CA ILE A 129 11.19 -1.64 -11.04
C ILE A 129 10.32 -1.03 -9.94
N GLY A 130 10.05 -1.78 -8.87
CA GLY A 130 9.29 -1.29 -7.73
C GLY A 130 9.98 -0.12 -7.02
N PHE A 131 11.30 -0.15 -6.88
CA PHE A 131 12.06 0.96 -6.30
C PHE A 131 11.92 2.24 -7.13
N ILE A 132 12.14 2.15 -8.44
CA ILE A 132 11.98 3.29 -9.37
C ILE A 132 10.52 3.78 -9.35
N GLY A 133 9.56 2.86 -9.39
CA GLY A 133 8.14 3.17 -9.32
C GLY A 133 7.77 3.93 -8.04
N ASN A 134 8.33 3.56 -6.89
CA ASN A 134 8.09 4.28 -5.65
C ASN A 134 8.64 5.72 -5.69
N ILE A 135 9.81 5.95 -6.29
CA ILE A 135 10.36 7.30 -6.47
C ILE A 135 9.43 8.13 -7.37
N LEU A 136 8.97 7.55 -8.49
CA LEU A 136 8.03 8.22 -9.39
C LEU A 136 6.70 8.54 -8.72
N VAL A 137 6.17 7.64 -7.89
CA VAL A 137 4.95 7.89 -7.11
C VAL A 137 5.13 9.03 -6.12
N ILE A 138 6.26 9.08 -5.40
CA ILE A 138 6.55 10.18 -4.48
C ILE A 138 6.66 11.51 -5.25
N ALA A 139 7.38 11.52 -6.38
CA ALA A 139 7.50 12.70 -7.22
C ALA A 139 6.13 13.17 -7.75
N ALA A 140 5.29 12.24 -8.22
CA ALA A 140 3.94 12.55 -8.69
C ALA A 140 3.10 13.15 -7.56
N ILE A 141 3.11 12.55 -6.36
CA ILE A 141 2.38 13.09 -5.19
C ILE A 141 2.86 14.52 -4.86
N LEU A 142 4.17 14.77 -4.88
CA LEU A 142 4.72 16.10 -4.61
C LEU A 142 4.27 17.12 -5.65
N ILE A 143 4.32 16.78 -6.94
CA ILE A 143 3.85 17.64 -8.03
C ILE A 143 2.36 17.97 -7.84
N ILE A 144 1.54 16.97 -7.53
CA ILE A 144 0.10 17.15 -7.31
C ILE A 144 -0.16 18.09 -6.12
N ILE A 145 0.53 17.88 -5.00
CA ILE A 145 0.40 18.74 -3.82
C ILE A 145 0.79 20.18 -4.15
N VAL A 146 1.91 20.40 -4.85
CA VAL A 146 2.34 21.74 -5.26
C VAL A 146 1.30 22.40 -6.16
N GLN A 147 0.78 21.70 -7.17
CA GLN A 147 -0.26 22.21 -8.05
C GLN A 147 -1.53 22.58 -7.29
N MET A 148 -1.98 21.71 -6.37
CA MET A 148 -3.15 21.99 -5.53
C MET A 148 -2.99 23.23 -4.66
N VAL A 149 -1.82 23.42 -4.05
CA VAL A 149 -1.54 24.60 -3.23
C VAL A 149 -1.55 25.89 -4.04
N LEU A 150 -1.17 25.84 -5.33
CA LEU A 150 -1.18 26.99 -6.23
C LEU A 150 -2.58 27.32 -6.79
N MET A 151 -3.51 26.36 -6.80
CA MET A 151 -4.88 26.57 -7.28
C MET A 151 -5.71 27.41 -6.31
N LYS A 152 -6.74 28.07 -6.83
CA LYS A 152 -7.72 28.79 -5.98
C LYS A 152 -8.57 27.77 -5.23
N HIS A 153 -8.55 27.89 -3.91
CA HIS A 153 -9.27 27.02 -2.99
C HIS A 153 -10.72 27.50 -2.84
N ILE A 154 -11.66 26.56 -2.72
CA ILE A 154 -13.06 26.88 -2.40
C ILE A 154 -13.10 27.27 -0.90
N PRO A 155 -13.79 28.36 -0.52
CA PRO A 155 -13.89 28.75 0.88
C PRO A 155 -14.58 27.65 1.70
N LEU A 156 -13.98 27.29 2.84
CA LEU A 156 -14.43 26.20 3.74
C LEU A 156 -15.92 26.32 4.17
N SER A 157 -16.48 27.53 4.13
CA SER A 157 -17.89 27.81 4.43
C SER A 157 -18.88 27.28 3.40
N GLN A 158 -18.42 26.94 2.19
CA GLN A 158 -19.25 26.42 1.09
C GLN A 158 -19.14 24.90 0.95
N LEU A 159 -18.27 24.24 1.72
CA LEU A 159 -18.13 22.78 1.67
C LEU A 159 -19.16 22.12 2.59
N PRO A 160 -19.84 21.04 2.12
CA PRO A 160 -20.79 20.33 2.96
C PRO A 160 -20.07 19.70 4.16
N ALA A 161 -20.43 20.14 5.36
CA ALA A 161 -19.86 19.61 6.61
C ALA A 161 -20.32 18.17 6.91
N PHE A 162 -21.42 17.72 6.29
CA PHE A 162 -22.01 16.40 6.49
C PHE A 162 -22.26 15.71 5.14
N THR A 163 -21.68 14.53 4.98
CA THR A 163 -22.02 13.61 3.89
C THR A 163 -23.26 12.77 4.26
N THR A 164 -23.89 12.16 3.26
CA THR A 164 -24.86 11.07 3.46
C THR A 164 -24.17 9.83 4.07
N ILE A 165 -24.95 8.95 4.71
CA ILE A 165 -24.47 7.67 5.28
C ILE A 165 -23.75 6.81 4.21
N GLU A 166 -24.26 6.86 2.98
CA GLU A 166 -23.65 6.18 1.83
C GLU A 166 -22.25 6.75 1.53
N GLY A 167 -22.11 8.08 1.42
CA GLY A 167 -20.81 8.71 1.21
C GLY A 167 -19.82 8.45 2.35
N ALA A 168 -20.29 8.43 3.60
CA ALA A 168 -19.46 8.05 4.75
C ALA A 168 -18.96 6.61 4.66
N THR A 169 -19.81 5.69 4.22
CA THR A 169 -19.46 4.27 4.04
C THR A 169 -18.46 4.07 2.90
N LEU A 170 -18.64 4.77 1.77
CA LEU A 170 -17.72 4.74 0.63
C LEU A 170 -16.35 5.34 0.99
N ALA A 171 -16.33 6.44 1.76
CA ALA A 171 -15.11 7.04 2.27
C ALA A 171 -14.38 6.10 3.24
N ALA A 172 -15.10 5.48 4.18
CA ALA A 172 -14.53 4.50 5.10
C ALA A 172 -13.93 3.30 4.35
N GLY A 173 -14.62 2.78 3.34
CA GLY A 173 -14.11 1.71 2.49
C GLY A 173 -12.82 2.09 1.74
N SER A 174 -12.76 3.31 1.21
CA SER A 174 -11.58 3.84 0.51
C SER A 174 -10.39 4.02 1.45
N ILE A 175 -10.62 4.50 2.68
CA ILE A 175 -9.59 4.64 3.71
C ILE A 175 -9.08 3.26 4.14
N ILE A 176 -9.97 2.31 4.44
CA ILE A 176 -9.60 0.94 4.81
C ILE A 176 -8.77 0.29 3.68
N TYR A 177 -9.18 0.48 2.43
CA TYR A 177 -8.44 0.00 1.26
C TYR A 177 -7.05 0.62 1.17
N ALA A 178 -6.94 1.95 1.34
CA ALA A 178 -5.66 2.67 1.27
C ALA A 178 -4.64 2.21 2.34
N TYR A 179 -5.11 1.82 3.52
CA TYR A 179 -4.25 1.29 4.60
C TYR A 179 -4.06 -0.24 4.56
N SER A 180 -4.65 -0.94 3.59
CA SER A 180 -4.56 -2.40 3.50
C SER A 180 -3.19 -2.86 2.99
N ALA A 181 -2.22 -3.06 3.89
CA ALA A 181 -0.88 -3.58 3.56
C ALA A 181 -0.59 -4.94 4.20
N GLN A 182 -1.59 -5.59 4.82
CA GLN A 182 -1.35 -6.77 5.65
C GLN A 182 -0.75 -7.94 4.87
N GLY A 183 -1.05 -8.13 3.57
CA GLY A 183 -0.54 -9.29 2.83
C GLY A 183 0.99 -9.38 2.72
N VAL A 184 1.72 -8.28 2.92
CA VAL A 184 3.16 -8.21 2.68
C VAL A 184 4.00 -8.08 3.93
N VAL A 185 3.39 -7.88 5.11
CA VAL A 185 4.13 -7.61 6.34
C VAL A 185 4.92 -8.85 6.80
N LEU A 186 4.28 -10.01 6.96
CA LEU A 186 4.98 -11.23 7.39
C LEU A 186 6.08 -11.71 6.41
N PRO A 187 5.87 -11.73 5.08
CA PRO A 187 6.94 -12.07 4.15
C PRO A 187 8.14 -11.12 4.22
N VAL A 188 7.90 -9.83 4.46
CA VAL A 188 8.96 -8.84 4.65
C VAL A 188 9.69 -9.10 5.97
N GLU A 189 8.97 -9.31 7.07
CA GLU A 189 9.56 -9.62 8.38
C GLU A 189 10.48 -10.83 8.29
N ASN A 190 10.01 -11.90 7.66
CA ASN A 190 10.75 -13.15 7.48
C ASN A 190 12.04 -12.98 6.64
N LYS A 191 12.17 -11.88 5.88
CA LYS A 191 13.34 -11.56 5.04
C LYS A 191 14.26 -10.49 5.65
N MET A 192 13.89 -9.90 6.79
CA MET A 192 14.69 -8.87 7.45
C MET A 192 15.88 -9.46 8.21
N LYS A 193 17.03 -8.77 8.18
CA LYS A 193 18.22 -9.13 8.98
C LYS A 193 17.96 -9.02 10.49
N ARG A 194 17.13 -8.06 10.90
CA ARG A 194 16.75 -7.79 12.29
C ARG A 194 15.23 -7.64 12.38
N PRO A 195 14.46 -8.73 12.50
CA PRO A 195 13.00 -8.67 12.53
C PRO A 195 12.45 -7.93 13.75
N GLN A 196 13.21 -7.86 14.86
CA GLN A 196 12.81 -7.10 16.05
C GLN A 196 12.65 -5.58 15.81
N ASP A 197 13.32 -5.02 14.80
CA ASP A 197 13.18 -3.58 14.46
C ASP A 197 11.98 -3.31 13.54
N MET A 198 11.24 -4.35 13.15
CA MET A 198 10.03 -4.21 12.34
C MET A 198 8.90 -3.53 13.12
N LEU A 199 8.79 -3.86 14.42
CA LEU A 199 7.78 -3.39 15.36
C LEU A 199 8.42 -2.46 16.42
N GLY A 200 7.64 -1.52 16.96
CA GLY A 200 8.09 -0.57 17.99
C GLY A 200 7.94 0.89 17.58
N PHE A 201 8.21 1.83 18.51
CA PHE A 201 7.97 3.27 18.28
C PHE A 201 8.81 3.83 17.11
N PHE A 202 10.07 3.40 17.00
CA PHE A 202 10.95 3.67 15.84
C PHE A 202 11.00 2.50 14.85
N GLY A 203 10.02 1.59 14.91
CA GLY A 203 9.94 0.45 14.02
C GLY A 203 9.58 0.88 12.60
N VAL A 204 10.02 0.08 11.62
CA VAL A 204 9.81 0.35 10.20
C VAL A 204 8.32 0.53 9.88
N ILE A 205 7.45 -0.30 10.44
CA ILE A 205 6.00 -0.22 10.21
C ILE A 205 5.42 1.07 10.78
N SER A 206 5.74 1.40 12.04
CA SER A 206 5.19 2.59 12.71
C SER A 206 5.60 3.88 12.01
N LEU A 207 6.86 4.00 11.60
CA LEU A 207 7.34 5.16 10.84
C LEU A 207 6.69 5.25 9.45
N SER A 208 6.56 4.10 8.76
CA SER A 208 5.93 4.04 7.44
C SER A 208 4.45 4.44 7.50
N CYS A 209 3.71 3.91 8.47
CA CYS A 209 2.32 4.28 8.70
C CYS A 209 2.18 5.77 9.01
N ALA A 210 3.01 6.31 9.91
CA ALA A 210 2.98 7.74 10.24
C ALA A 210 3.21 8.64 9.02
N LEU A 211 4.23 8.34 8.20
CA LEU A 211 4.51 9.12 6.99
C LEU A 211 3.37 9.03 5.97
N ILE A 212 2.85 7.81 5.72
CA ILE A 212 1.74 7.60 4.79
C ILE A 212 0.49 8.33 5.29
N SER A 213 0.22 8.31 6.60
CA SER A 213 -0.89 9.05 7.20
C SER A 213 -0.78 10.55 6.97
N VAL A 214 0.39 11.14 7.19
CA VAL A 214 0.60 12.57 6.92
C VAL A 214 0.36 12.88 5.43
N LEU A 215 0.89 12.06 4.52
CA LEU A 215 0.69 12.25 3.08
C LEU A 215 -0.78 12.14 2.69
N TYR A 216 -1.49 11.10 3.13
CA TYR A 216 -2.91 10.89 2.79
C TYR A 216 -3.83 11.93 3.42
N CYS A 217 -3.57 12.35 4.66
CA CYS A 217 -4.34 13.42 5.28
C CYS A 217 -4.13 14.75 4.52
N THR A 218 -2.89 15.06 4.15
CA THR A 218 -2.57 16.30 3.41
C THR A 218 -3.19 16.29 2.02
N SER A 219 -2.99 15.22 1.24
CA SER A 219 -3.53 15.11 -0.12
C SER A 219 -5.05 15.00 -0.15
N GLY A 220 -5.65 14.29 0.80
CA GLY A 220 -7.10 14.18 0.93
C GLY A 220 -7.75 15.52 1.31
N PHE A 221 -7.17 16.24 2.26
CA PHE A 221 -7.67 17.55 2.67
C PHE A 221 -7.54 18.60 1.56
N LEU A 222 -6.36 18.70 0.93
CA LEU A 222 -6.13 19.61 -0.19
C LEU A 222 -7.01 19.25 -1.39
N GLY A 223 -7.18 17.97 -1.69
CA GLY A 223 -8.06 17.50 -2.76
C GLY A 223 -9.51 17.89 -2.53
N PHE A 224 -10.00 17.74 -1.30
CA PHE A 224 -11.36 18.11 -0.95
C PHE A 224 -11.60 19.62 -1.07
N ILE A 225 -10.67 20.46 -0.60
CA ILE A 225 -10.82 21.93 -0.70
C ILE A 225 -10.68 22.43 -2.15
N THR A 226 -9.86 21.77 -2.95
CA THR A 226 -9.59 22.19 -4.33
C THR A 226 -10.73 21.81 -5.27
N TYR A 227 -11.28 20.61 -5.15
CA TYR A 227 -12.26 20.07 -6.11
C TYR A 227 -13.70 19.94 -5.57
N GLY A 228 -13.89 19.95 -4.24
CA GLY A 228 -15.21 19.79 -3.61
C GLY A 228 -15.96 18.55 -4.13
N ASP A 229 -17.22 18.73 -4.50
CA ASP A 229 -18.11 17.66 -5.00
C ASP A 229 -17.74 17.15 -6.41
N SER A 230 -16.82 17.82 -7.12
CA SER A 230 -16.38 17.40 -8.46
C SER A 230 -15.23 16.38 -8.44
N LEU A 231 -14.81 15.93 -7.26
CA LEU A 231 -13.67 15.03 -7.10
C LEU A 231 -14.01 13.61 -7.62
N LYS A 232 -13.41 13.24 -8.75
CA LYS A 232 -13.43 11.87 -9.29
C LYS A 232 -12.66 10.88 -8.41
N GLY A 233 -12.85 9.58 -8.68
CA GLY A 233 -12.29 8.46 -7.90
C GLY A 233 -10.76 8.39 -7.76
N SER A 234 -10.00 9.23 -8.47
CA SER A 234 -8.60 9.53 -8.17
C SER A 234 -8.35 11.02 -8.35
N ILE A 235 -7.46 11.58 -7.53
CA ILE A 235 -7.02 12.99 -7.64
C ILE A 235 -6.36 13.24 -9.01
N THR A 236 -5.61 12.26 -9.53
CA THR A 236 -4.94 12.36 -10.84
C THR A 236 -5.92 12.61 -11.99
N LEU A 237 -7.08 11.95 -11.97
CA LEU A 237 -8.15 12.09 -12.98
C LEU A 237 -8.89 13.44 -12.92
N ASN A 238 -8.64 14.25 -11.88
CA ASN A 238 -9.18 15.60 -11.73
C ASN A 238 -8.22 16.68 -12.24
N LEU A 239 -6.96 16.34 -12.51
CA LEU A 239 -6.02 17.28 -13.12
C LEU A 239 -6.44 17.49 -14.57
N THR A 240 -7.12 18.60 -14.83
CA THR A 240 -7.55 18.98 -16.18
C THR A 240 -6.33 19.07 -17.11
N ASN A 241 -6.39 18.36 -18.25
CA ASN A 241 -5.40 18.39 -19.33
C ASN A 241 -5.42 19.68 -20.18
N SER A 242 -5.92 20.79 -19.64
CA SER A 242 -5.98 22.07 -20.35
C SER A 242 -4.77 22.92 -19.95
N PRO A 243 -4.06 23.52 -20.93
CA PRO A 243 -2.91 24.39 -20.68
C PRO A 243 -3.25 25.65 -19.88
#